data_AF-A0A7N0VJR3-F1
#
_entry.id   AF-A0A7N0VJR3-F1
#
_cell.length_a   1.000
_cell.length_b   1.000
_cell.length_c   1.000
_cell.angle_alpha   90.00
_cell.angle_beta   90.00
_cell.angle_gamma   90.00
#
_symmetry.space_group_name_H-M   'P 1'
#
loop_
_entity.id
_entity.type
_entity.pdbx_description
1 polymer ?
#
loop_
_entity_poly.entity_id
_entity_poly.type
_entity_poly.pdbx_seq_one_letter_code
_entity_poly.pdbx_strand_id
1 'polypeptide(L)'
;MIRYCSTGYCSTSALPSSREVKNLPMWRADGAILTLLLHAGPVEFLYYWFHRALHHHFLYSRYHSHHHSSIATEPITSVSHPFAEHIVYYALFAIPMVTAGVTGVASVGCVAGYIFYLDLMNNMGHCNFEFIPKWVFSVFPPLKYIMYTPSFHSLHHTRLRTNYSLFMPFYDYIYGTVDVSTDDLHTAALKREEDEPQVVHLTHLTTPESIYHTRLGFAAFASRPYATKWFMWLMWPVTVWSVMWNRIYGRTVVTERNRFEDLTLQTWIIPKYKFQSPNLKIRLVDGSSLAVAIVLHKIPEGTSQVLLSGQASKVALHVSVSLCEKGIKVVTTNDNAYNQLKRSVAMSNNARARQNLILSKTYDLQTWLVGDELSEAEHRKAPKGAHLIPVSQIPPKKLRPDCIYHSTPAMIAPPSLQNVDSCENWLPRGVLSASRVAGIVHALENTQEHEFGSRILNPDAIWQAAIKHGFQPLNLKNP
;
A
#
# COMPACT_ATOMS: atom_id res chain seq x y z
N MET A 1 -25.86 -45.75 57.01
CA MET A 1 -24.89 -46.79 56.62
C MET A 1 -23.68 -46.08 56.00
N ILE A 2 -22.60 -46.05 56.78
CA ILE A 2 -21.18 -45.87 56.44
C ILE A 2 -20.78 -44.69 55.52
N ARG A 3 -20.24 -43.65 56.16
CA ARG A 3 -19.24 -42.72 55.59
C ARG A 3 -17.96 -43.51 55.28
N TYR A 4 -17.41 -43.34 54.08
CA TYR A 4 -15.98 -43.52 53.85
C TYR A 4 -15.39 -42.16 53.48
N CYS A 5 -14.75 -41.53 54.46
CA CYS A 5 -13.69 -40.58 54.21
C CYS A 5 -12.44 -41.43 53.99
N SER A 6 -11.86 -41.36 52.79
CA SER A 6 -10.50 -41.85 52.57
C SER A 6 -9.70 -40.73 51.94
N THR A 7 -8.70 -40.30 52.69
CA THR A 7 -7.57 -39.48 52.28
C THR A 7 -6.96 -40.04 51.00
N GLY A 8 -6.90 -39.21 49.96
CA GLY A 8 -6.16 -39.51 48.74
C GLY A 8 -5.68 -38.20 48.14
N TYR A 9 -4.38 -37.94 48.30
CA TYR A 9 -3.63 -37.01 47.48
C TYR A 9 -4.02 -37.22 46.00
N CYS A 10 -4.87 -36.33 45.47
CA CYS A 10 -5.17 -36.34 44.05
C CYS A 10 -4.35 -35.22 43.43
N SER A 11 -3.28 -35.66 42.79
CA SER A 11 -2.38 -34.92 41.92
C SER A 11 -3.08 -33.72 41.28
N THR A 12 -2.62 -32.53 41.63
CA THR A 12 -2.98 -31.29 40.96
C THR A 12 -2.52 -31.39 39.51
N SER A 13 -3.43 -31.75 38.61
CA SER A 13 -3.24 -31.45 37.19
C SER A 13 -3.08 -29.93 37.09
N ALA A 14 -1.90 -29.47 36.67
CA ALA A 14 -1.57 -28.05 36.54
C ALA A 14 -2.39 -27.30 35.47
N LEU A 15 -3.39 -27.96 34.88
CA LEU A 15 -4.28 -27.42 33.86
C LEU A 15 -5.73 -27.64 34.32
N PRO A 16 -6.59 -26.60 34.25
CA PRO A 16 -7.98 -26.70 34.67
C PRO A 16 -8.73 -27.75 33.83
N SER A 17 -9.65 -28.48 34.46
CA SER A 17 -10.48 -29.46 33.77
C SER A 17 -11.40 -28.77 32.76
N SER A 18 -11.83 -29.47 31.71
CA SER A 18 -12.74 -28.91 30.68
C SER A 18 -14.09 -28.42 31.23
N ARG A 19 -14.46 -28.83 32.45
CA ARG A 19 -15.63 -28.31 33.19
C ARG A 19 -15.36 -26.97 33.88
N GLU A 20 -14.14 -26.72 34.35
CA GLU A 20 -13.76 -25.45 35.00
C GLU A 20 -13.67 -24.31 33.98
N VAL A 21 -13.22 -24.59 32.76
CA VAL A 21 -13.17 -23.60 31.66
C VAL A 21 -14.57 -23.12 31.27
N LYS A 22 -15.59 -23.99 31.34
CA LYS A 22 -17.00 -23.62 31.04
C LYS A 22 -17.64 -22.73 32.10
N ASN A 23 -17.06 -22.62 33.29
CA ASN A 23 -17.62 -21.91 34.45
C ASN A 23 -16.74 -20.75 34.93
N LEU A 24 -15.83 -20.23 34.09
CA LEU A 24 -15.02 -19.09 34.48
C LEU A 24 -15.92 -17.87 34.73
N PRO A 25 -15.73 -17.15 35.84
CA PRO A 25 -16.47 -15.92 36.10
C PRO A 25 -16.13 -14.87 35.04
N MET A 26 -17.10 -13.99 34.75
CA MET A 26 -16.90 -12.93 33.76
C MET A 26 -15.82 -11.93 34.21
N TRP A 27 -15.75 -11.63 35.51
CA TRP A 27 -14.82 -10.66 36.07
C TRP A 27 -14.35 -11.08 37.47
N ARG A 28 -13.07 -10.83 37.76
CA ARG A 28 -12.43 -11.00 39.07
C ARG A 28 -11.35 -9.95 39.27
N ALA A 29 -11.53 -9.09 40.29
CA ALA A 29 -10.59 -7.99 40.56
C ALA A 29 -9.25 -8.49 41.12
N ASP A 30 -9.27 -9.52 41.96
CA ASP A 30 -8.07 -10.17 42.51
C ASP A 30 -7.20 -10.78 41.40
N GLY A 31 -7.83 -11.47 40.43
CA GLY A 31 -7.15 -11.97 39.23
C GLY A 31 -6.58 -10.86 38.34
N ALA A 32 -7.31 -9.74 38.19
CA ALA A 32 -6.82 -8.58 37.43
C ALA A 32 -5.57 -7.96 38.07
N ILE A 33 -5.60 -7.75 39.40
CA ILE A 33 -4.46 -7.20 40.15
C ILE A 33 -3.26 -8.13 40.05
N LEU A 34 -3.46 -9.44 40.24
CA LEU A 34 -2.39 -10.42 40.10
C LEU A 34 -1.78 -10.40 38.70
N THR A 35 -2.63 -10.33 37.66
CA THR A 35 -2.18 -10.25 36.26
C THR A 35 -1.31 -9.01 36.02
N LEU A 36 -1.75 -7.85 36.51
CA LEU A 36 -1.00 -6.59 36.39
C LEU A 36 0.37 -6.66 37.09
N LEU A 37 0.41 -7.19 38.32
CA LEU A 37 1.67 -7.34 39.07
C LEU A 37 2.63 -8.32 38.41
N LEU A 38 2.12 -9.46 37.91
CA LEU A 38 2.92 -10.45 37.19
C LEU A 38 3.44 -9.90 35.87
N HIS A 39 2.65 -9.07 35.18
CA HIS A 39 3.10 -8.40 33.97
C HIS A 39 4.21 -7.37 34.28
N ALA A 40 3.91 -6.39 35.15
CA ALA A 40 4.83 -5.30 35.48
C ALA A 40 6.14 -5.77 36.13
N GLY A 41 6.10 -6.86 36.89
CA GLY A 41 7.27 -7.45 37.53
C GLY A 41 7.91 -8.54 36.66
N PRO A 42 7.60 -9.83 36.89
CA PRO A 42 8.24 -10.96 36.21
C PRO A 42 8.30 -10.86 34.68
N VAL A 43 7.21 -10.51 34.00
CA VAL A 43 7.18 -10.51 32.53
C VAL A 43 8.09 -9.44 31.96
N GLU A 44 7.94 -8.19 32.39
CA GLU A 44 8.77 -7.07 31.95
C GLU A 44 10.25 -7.29 32.28
N PHE A 45 10.56 -7.78 33.49
CA PHE A 45 11.93 -8.05 33.91
C PHE A 45 12.61 -9.12 33.05
N LEU A 46 11.94 -10.27 32.86
CA LEU A 46 12.47 -11.38 32.07
C LEU A 46 12.55 -10.99 30.59
N TYR A 47 11.58 -10.25 30.06
CA TYR A 47 11.64 -9.70 28.70
C TYR A 47 12.87 -8.82 28.55
N TYR A 48 13.05 -7.82 29.42
CA TYR A 48 14.14 -6.86 29.34
C TYR A 48 15.50 -7.54 29.19
N TRP A 49 15.78 -8.52 30.05
CA TRP A 49 17.05 -9.24 30.01
C TRP A 49 17.19 -10.15 28.80
N PHE A 50 16.11 -10.84 28.41
CA PHE A 50 16.13 -11.67 27.21
C PHE A 50 16.33 -10.83 25.95
N HIS A 51 15.60 -9.73 25.81
CA HIS A 51 15.71 -8.81 24.70
C HIS A 51 17.11 -8.18 24.65
N ARG A 52 17.66 -7.72 25.78
CA ARG A 52 19.04 -7.25 25.84
C ARG A 52 20.05 -8.33 25.44
N ALA A 53 19.84 -9.59 25.81
CA ALA A 53 20.67 -10.71 25.37
C ALA A 53 20.55 -10.97 23.86
N LEU A 54 19.35 -10.82 23.28
CA LEU A 54 19.14 -10.92 21.83
C LEU A 54 19.96 -9.90 21.03
N HIS A 55 20.33 -8.76 21.62
CA HIS A 55 21.22 -7.76 21.01
C HIS A 55 22.72 -8.09 21.14
N HIS A 56 23.09 -9.21 21.76
CA HIS A 56 24.43 -9.74 21.65
C HIS A 56 24.68 -10.27 20.23
N HIS A 57 25.85 -9.97 19.65
CA HIS A 57 26.17 -10.20 18.23
C HIS A 57 25.76 -11.59 17.67
N PHE A 58 25.93 -12.64 18.48
CA PHE A 58 25.57 -14.01 18.11
C PHE A 58 24.05 -14.22 17.98
N LEU A 59 23.27 -13.75 18.96
CA LEU A 59 21.82 -13.90 18.96
C LEU A 59 21.17 -12.91 18.01
N TYR A 60 21.73 -11.71 17.89
CA TYR A 60 21.20 -10.67 16.99
C TYR A 60 21.20 -11.18 15.54
N SER A 61 22.35 -11.63 15.05
CA SER A 61 22.49 -12.10 13.65
C SER A 61 21.62 -13.32 13.29
N ARG A 62 21.14 -14.08 14.28
CA ARG A 62 20.42 -15.35 14.05
C ARG A 62 18.93 -15.28 14.37
N TYR A 63 18.56 -14.46 15.35
CA TYR A 63 17.21 -14.39 15.86
C TYR A 63 16.61 -13.00 15.68
N HIS A 64 17.32 -11.96 16.09
CA HIS A 64 16.67 -10.65 16.28
C HIS A 64 16.90 -9.65 15.13
N SER A 65 17.86 -9.88 14.23
CA SER A 65 18.18 -8.96 13.14
C SER A 65 17.06 -8.84 12.10
N HIS A 66 16.24 -9.88 11.92
CA HIS A 66 15.12 -9.81 10.98
C HIS A 66 14.02 -8.88 11.50
N HIS A 67 13.72 -8.92 12.80
CA HIS A 67 12.81 -7.97 13.44
C HIS A 67 13.29 -6.53 13.24
N HIS A 68 14.59 -6.29 13.43
CA HIS A 68 15.25 -4.99 13.22
C HIS A 68 15.49 -4.60 11.76
N SER A 69 15.17 -5.47 10.80
CA SER A 69 15.29 -5.10 9.37
C SER A 69 14.28 -4.02 8.96
N SER A 70 13.23 -3.84 9.78
CA SER A 70 12.22 -2.81 9.63
C SER A 70 12.59 -1.56 10.44
N ILE A 71 13.47 -0.71 9.89
CA ILE A 71 13.93 0.52 10.56
C ILE A 71 12.75 1.48 10.82
N ALA A 72 11.85 1.61 9.84
CA ALA A 72 10.57 2.27 10.02
C ALA A 72 9.54 1.18 10.37
N THR A 73 9.32 0.97 11.67
CA THR A 73 8.45 -0.10 12.14
C THR A 73 7.04 0.01 11.57
N GLU A 74 6.45 -1.11 11.21
CA GLU A 74 5.02 -1.22 10.91
C GLU A 74 4.38 -2.20 11.91
N PRO A 75 3.07 -2.12 12.23
CA PRO A 75 2.45 -2.99 13.24
C PRO A 75 2.72 -4.49 13.04
N ILE A 76 2.91 -4.95 11.80
CA ILE A 76 3.28 -6.34 11.50
C ILE A 76 4.69 -6.74 11.96
N THR A 77 5.60 -5.78 12.11
CA THR A 77 6.95 -5.97 12.66
C THR A 77 6.88 -6.52 14.08
N SER A 78 5.83 -6.14 14.82
CA SER A 78 5.59 -6.53 16.22
C SER A 78 5.45 -8.04 16.44
N VAL A 79 5.10 -8.79 15.39
CA VAL A 79 4.92 -10.25 15.41
C VAL A 79 5.93 -10.96 14.49
N SER A 80 6.87 -10.23 13.90
CA SER A 80 7.82 -10.78 12.93
C SER A 80 9.13 -11.20 13.61
N HIS A 81 9.09 -12.33 14.32
CA HIS A 81 10.24 -12.94 14.99
C HIS A 81 10.52 -14.38 14.48
N PRO A 82 11.74 -14.91 14.61
CA PRO A 82 11.99 -16.32 14.33
C PRO A 82 11.30 -17.26 15.32
N PHE A 83 11.16 -18.53 14.93
CA PHE A 83 10.37 -19.51 15.66
C PHE A 83 10.78 -19.70 17.14
N ALA A 84 12.08 -19.76 17.42
CA ALA A 84 12.56 -19.93 18.79
C ALA A 84 12.29 -18.71 19.68
N GLU A 85 12.44 -17.51 19.13
CA GLU A 85 12.13 -16.26 19.83
C GLU A 85 10.63 -16.18 20.15
N HIS A 86 9.77 -16.60 19.22
CA HIS A 86 8.33 -16.74 19.48
C HIS A 86 8.02 -17.68 20.64
N ILE A 87 8.66 -18.86 20.74
CA ILE A 87 8.42 -19.79 21.85
C ILE A 87 8.71 -19.11 23.19
N VAL A 88 9.83 -18.38 23.28
CA VAL A 88 10.20 -17.67 24.51
C VAL A 88 9.18 -16.57 24.84
N TYR A 89 8.77 -15.76 23.88
CA TYR A 89 7.74 -14.73 24.10
C TYR A 89 6.38 -15.33 24.48
N TYR A 90 5.93 -16.40 23.83
CA TYR A 90 4.69 -17.08 24.22
C TYR A 90 4.77 -17.64 25.63
N ALA A 91 5.87 -18.29 26.00
CA ALA A 91 6.07 -18.79 27.36
C ALA A 91 6.06 -17.65 28.38
N LEU A 92 6.70 -16.54 28.05
CA LEU A 92 6.77 -15.36 28.90
C LEU A 92 5.39 -14.72 29.10
N PHE A 93 4.66 -14.47 28.02
CA PHE A 93 3.32 -13.87 28.08
C PHE A 93 2.27 -14.82 28.64
N ALA A 94 2.51 -16.14 28.66
CA ALA A 94 1.66 -17.10 29.33
C ALA A 94 1.75 -17.02 30.87
N ILE A 95 2.80 -16.43 31.45
CA ILE A 95 3.02 -16.41 32.91
C ILE A 95 1.79 -15.87 33.67
N PRO A 96 1.23 -14.69 33.37
CA PRO A 96 0.09 -14.18 34.14
C PRO A 96 -1.17 -15.04 33.96
N MET A 97 -1.42 -15.54 32.75
CA MET A 97 -2.61 -16.36 32.44
C MET A 97 -2.55 -17.73 33.10
N VAL A 98 -1.42 -18.43 33.00
CA VAL A 98 -1.20 -19.72 33.65
C VAL A 98 -1.27 -19.56 35.17
N THR A 99 -0.63 -18.52 35.72
CA THR A 99 -0.65 -18.25 37.16
C THR A 99 -2.08 -17.98 37.66
N ALA A 100 -2.86 -17.17 36.95
CA ALA A 100 -4.26 -16.92 37.28
C ALA A 100 -5.11 -18.20 37.21
N GLY A 101 -4.83 -19.10 36.26
CA GLY A 101 -5.48 -20.39 36.13
C GLY A 101 -5.18 -21.31 37.32
N VAL A 102 -3.91 -21.52 37.66
CA VAL A 102 -3.50 -22.43 38.74
C VAL A 102 -3.88 -21.91 40.13
N THR A 103 -3.99 -20.59 40.31
CA THR A 103 -4.44 -19.97 41.56
C THR A 103 -5.97 -19.85 41.67
N GLY A 104 -6.72 -20.24 40.62
CA GLY A 104 -8.18 -20.21 40.62
C GLY A 104 -8.80 -18.81 40.57
N VAL A 105 -8.02 -17.78 40.19
CA VAL A 105 -8.48 -16.38 40.08
C VAL A 105 -8.70 -15.92 38.64
N ALA A 106 -8.55 -16.81 37.66
CA ALA A 106 -8.83 -16.52 36.26
C ALA A 106 -10.28 -16.06 36.05
N SER A 107 -10.46 -15.12 35.12
CA SER A 107 -11.77 -14.66 34.65
C SER A 107 -11.71 -14.34 33.15
N VAL A 108 -12.86 -14.43 32.47
CA VAL A 108 -12.96 -14.17 31.03
C VAL A 108 -12.46 -12.76 30.69
N GLY A 109 -12.89 -11.75 31.45
CA GLY A 109 -12.49 -10.37 31.26
C GLY A 109 -10.99 -10.13 31.45
N CYS A 110 -10.34 -10.80 32.42
CA CYS A 110 -8.90 -10.67 32.62
C CYS A 110 -8.10 -11.28 31.47
N VAL A 111 -8.46 -12.48 31.01
CA VAL A 111 -7.76 -13.15 29.91
C VAL A 111 -7.92 -12.35 28.61
N ALA A 112 -9.15 -11.98 28.27
CA ALA A 112 -9.43 -11.19 27.06
C ALA A 112 -8.76 -9.81 27.12
N GLY A 113 -8.85 -9.13 28.27
CA GLY A 113 -8.24 -7.82 28.48
C GLY A 113 -6.71 -7.86 28.42
N TYR A 114 -6.08 -8.91 28.96
CA TYR A 114 -4.63 -9.05 28.91
C TYR A 114 -4.12 -9.33 27.50
N ILE A 115 -4.78 -10.22 26.74
CA ILE A 115 -4.45 -10.47 25.33
C ILE A 115 -4.60 -9.17 24.52
N PHE A 116 -5.72 -8.47 24.70
CA PHE A 116 -5.96 -7.19 24.05
C PHE A 116 -4.89 -6.16 24.41
N TYR A 117 -4.47 -6.07 25.67
CA TYR A 117 -3.43 -5.16 26.13
C TYR A 117 -2.07 -5.48 25.47
N LEU A 118 -1.66 -6.76 25.44
CA LEU A 118 -0.41 -7.18 24.79
C LEU A 118 -0.42 -6.77 23.31
N ASP A 119 -1.49 -7.09 22.59
CA ASP A 119 -1.61 -6.76 21.17
C ASP A 119 -1.64 -5.24 20.94
N LEU A 120 -2.42 -4.50 21.73
CA LEU A 120 -2.54 -3.05 21.61
C LEU A 120 -1.18 -2.38 21.82
N MET A 121 -0.50 -2.72 22.92
CA MET A 121 0.77 -2.10 23.27
C MET A 121 1.85 -2.44 22.25
N ASN A 122 1.93 -3.70 21.81
CA ASN A 122 2.91 -4.12 20.82
C ASN A 122 2.66 -3.44 19.46
N ASN A 123 1.41 -3.39 18.99
CA ASN A 123 1.09 -2.69 17.75
C ASN A 123 1.32 -1.18 17.85
N MET A 124 1.05 -0.57 19.01
CA MET A 124 1.33 0.85 19.27
C MET A 124 2.83 1.14 19.20
N GLY A 125 3.68 0.30 19.80
CA GLY A 125 5.13 0.46 19.74
C GLY A 125 5.71 0.42 18.34
N HIS A 126 5.07 -0.34 17.45
CA HIS A 126 5.52 -0.57 16.09
C HIS A 126 4.75 0.22 15.02
N CYS A 127 3.85 1.14 15.38
CA CYS A 127 3.06 1.86 14.38
C CYS A 127 3.81 3.00 13.68
N ASN A 128 5.00 3.38 14.17
CA ASN A 128 5.83 4.47 13.65
C ASN A 128 5.09 5.81 13.51
N PHE A 129 4.09 6.03 14.36
CA PHE A 129 3.31 7.26 14.43
C PHE A 129 3.13 7.67 15.89
N GLU A 130 3.68 8.81 16.26
CA GLU A 130 3.55 9.33 17.64
C GLU A 130 2.24 10.08 17.80
N PHE A 131 1.37 9.57 18.66
CA PHE A 131 0.07 10.17 18.95
C PHE A 131 -0.17 10.37 20.44
N ILE A 132 0.77 10.00 21.31
CA ILE A 132 0.64 10.18 22.76
C ILE A 132 1.05 11.62 23.07
N PRO A 133 0.14 12.49 23.53
CA PRO A 133 0.46 13.89 23.71
C PRO A 133 1.23 14.10 25.03
N LYS A 134 2.17 15.05 25.03
CA LYS A 134 3.03 15.34 26.20
C LYS A 134 2.28 15.59 27.51
N TRP A 135 1.11 16.23 27.43
CA TRP A 135 0.34 16.61 28.61
C TRP A 135 -0.07 15.38 29.44
N VAL A 136 -0.20 14.21 28.83
CA VAL A 136 -0.52 12.94 29.51
C VAL A 136 0.54 12.60 30.55
N PHE A 137 1.82 12.79 30.21
CA PHE A 137 2.94 12.60 31.15
C PHE A 137 3.08 13.74 32.16
N SER A 138 2.54 14.93 31.87
CA SER A 138 2.50 16.03 32.85
C SER A 138 1.40 15.83 33.89
N VAL A 139 0.24 15.28 33.49
CA VAL A 139 -0.89 15.01 34.40
C VAL A 139 -0.60 13.81 35.30
N PHE A 140 0.01 12.75 34.76
CA PHE A 140 0.41 11.58 35.54
C PHE A 140 1.88 11.19 35.26
N PRO A 141 2.85 11.86 35.91
CA PRO A 141 4.28 11.63 35.69
C PRO A 141 4.76 10.17 35.79
N PRO A 142 4.23 9.32 36.70
CA PRO A 142 4.62 7.92 36.75
C PRO A 142 4.37 7.15 35.45
N LEU A 143 3.43 7.62 34.60
CA LEU A 143 3.09 6.99 33.32
C LEU A 143 4.31 6.82 32.40
N LYS A 144 5.26 7.75 32.45
CA LYS A 144 6.50 7.73 31.65
C LYS A 144 7.32 6.45 31.87
N TYR A 145 7.24 5.87 33.07
CA TYR A 145 8.01 4.68 33.44
C TYR A 145 7.23 3.38 33.19
N ILE A 146 5.90 3.43 33.19
CA ILE A 146 5.04 2.24 33.09
C ILE A 146 4.43 2.06 31.68
N MET A 147 4.67 3.00 30.76
CA MET A 147 4.17 2.94 29.40
C MET A 147 5.14 3.66 28.46
N TYR A 148 5.78 2.90 27.57
CA TYR A 148 6.58 3.46 26.47
C TYR A 148 5.68 4.08 25.38
N THR A 149 6.30 4.91 24.55
CA THR A 149 5.64 5.53 23.40
C THR A 149 6.08 4.89 22.08
N PRO A 150 5.32 5.07 20.97
CA PRO A 150 5.77 4.67 19.64
C PRO A 150 7.17 5.20 19.31
N SER A 151 7.48 6.45 19.68
CA SER A 151 8.81 7.04 19.46
C SER A 151 9.91 6.35 20.27
N PHE A 152 9.62 5.94 21.51
CA PHE A 152 10.59 5.28 22.39
C PHE A 152 11.09 3.96 21.77
N HIS A 153 10.18 3.17 21.23
CA HIS A 153 10.50 1.88 20.61
C HIS A 153 10.99 2.02 19.16
N SER A 154 10.47 2.97 18.38
CA SER A 154 11.06 3.28 17.06
C SER A 154 12.54 3.69 17.18
N LEU A 155 12.90 4.43 18.24
CA LEU A 155 14.29 4.76 18.54
C LEU A 155 15.15 3.51 18.83
N HIS A 156 14.60 2.49 19.48
CA HIS A 156 15.28 1.21 19.68
C HIS A 156 15.65 0.53 18.35
N HIS A 157 14.73 0.52 17.37
CA HIS A 157 14.99 -0.04 16.02
C HIS A 157 16.06 0.73 15.25
N THR A 158 16.25 2.02 15.57
CA THR A 158 17.29 2.87 14.96
C THR A 158 18.61 2.82 15.75
N ARG A 159 18.53 2.67 17.07
CA ARG A 159 19.63 2.64 18.04
C ARG A 159 19.55 1.33 18.83
N LEU A 160 20.11 0.28 18.24
CA LEU A 160 20.02 -1.12 18.72
C LEU A 160 20.55 -1.36 20.15
N ARG A 161 21.17 -0.37 20.80
CA ARG A 161 21.83 -0.52 22.12
C ARG A 161 21.13 0.19 23.27
N THR A 162 19.90 0.64 23.06
CA THR A 162 19.14 1.46 24.02
C THR A 162 17.67 1.06 24.00
N ASN A 163 16.89 1.40 25.03
CA ASN A 163 15.42 1.26 25.06
C ASN A 163 14.94 -0.20 24.88
N TYR A 164 15.35 -1.11 25.76
CA TYR A 164 15.08 -2.55 25.67
C TYR A 164 13.76 -3.03 26.30
N SER A 165 13.03 -2.17 27.02
CA SER A 165 11.79 -2.54 27.70
C SER A 165 10.76 -3.16 26.75
N LEU A 166 9.90 -4.05 27.28
CA LEU A 166 8.71 -4.50 26.56
C LEU A 166 7.75 -3.34 26.46
N PHE A 167 7.03 -3.03 27.56
CA PHE A 167 6.09 -1.91 27.61
C PHE A 167 6.41 -0.90 28.71
N MET A 168 7.24 -1.25 29.69
CA MET A 168 7.58 -0.38 30.82
C MET A 168 9.04 0.10 30.75
N PRO A 169 9.29 1.36 30.34
CA PRO A 169 10.64 1.97 30.36
C PRO A 169 11.33 1.93 31.74
N PHE A 170 10.59 1.68 32.81
CA PHE A 170 11.08 1.50 34.17
C PHE A 170 12.40 0.72 34.26
N TYR A 171 12.51 -0.41 33.56
CA TYR A 171 13.73 -1.23 33.59
C TYR A 171 14.90 -0.57 32.84
N ASP A 172 14.64 0.14 31.74
CA ASP A 172 15.68 0.92 31.06
C ASP A 172 16.20 2.06 31.94
N TYR A 173 15.32 2.69 32.72
CA TYR A 173 15.74 3.72 33.68
C TYR A 173 16.57 3.15 34.82
N ILE A 174 16.20 1.99 35.38
CA ILE A 174 16.98 1.32 36.43
C ILE A 174 18.37 0.93 35.94
N TYR A 175 18.46 0.39 34.73
CA TYR A 175 19.71 -0.15 34.19
C TYR A 175 20.48 0.82 33.30
N GLY A 176 20.02 2.08 33.19
CA GLY A 176 20.71 3.14 32.46
C GLY A 176 20.79 2.92 30.95
N THR A 177 19.79 2.29 30.34
CA THR A 177 19.75 1.98 28.90
C THR A 177 18.80 2.88 28.10
N VAL A 178 18.24 3.92 28.72
CA VAL A 178 17.44 4.93 28.00
C VAL A 178 18.33 5.76 27.07
N ASP A 179 17.94 5.90 25.80
CA ASP A 179 18.65 6.76 24.86
C ASP A 179 18.46 8.24 25.22
N VAL A 180 19.55 9.01 25.17
CA VAL A 180 19.57 10.43 25.53
C VAL A 180 18.64 11.29 24.67
N SER A 181 18.34 10.87 23.44
CA SER A 181 17.48 11.59 22.50
C SER A 181 16.00 11.24 22.62
N THR A 182 15.62 10.35 23.54
CA THR A 182 14.24 9.84 23.69
C THR A 182 13.21 10.96 23.83
N ASP A 183 13.43 11.92 24.74
CA ASP A 183 12.49 13.01 25.01
C ASP A 183 12.43 14.02 23.85
N ASP A 184 13.58 14.29 23.22
CA ASP A 184 13.69 15.18 22.06
C ASP A 184 12.99 14.59 20.84
N LEU A 185 13.17 13.28 20.58
CA LEU A 185 12.50 12.58 19.49
C LEU A 185 10.99 12.57 19.67
N HIS A 186 10.49 12.23 20.86
CA HIS A 186 9.06 12.26 21.15
C HIS A 186 8.48 13.67 20.92
N THR A 187 9.22 14.70 21.31
CA THR A 187 8.84 16.10 21.08
C THR A 187 8.80 16.46 19.60
N ALA A 188 9.84 16.07 18.85
CA ALA A 188 9.96 16.37 17.43
C ALA A 188 8.89 15.64 16.61
N ALA A 189 8.61 14.37 16.96
CA ALA A 189 7.58 13.56 16.31
C ALA A 189 6.18 14.18 16.42
N LEU A 190 5.83 14.72 17.60
CA LEU A 190 4.55 15.41 17.83
C LEU A 190 4.44 16.77 17.12
N LYS A 191 5.57 17.46 16.90
CA LYS A 191 5.61 18.79 16.27
C LYS A 191 5.79 18.75 14.77
N ARG A 192 5.92 17.57 14.17
CA ARG A 192 6.20 17.41 12.74
C ARG A 192 5.11 18.11 11.92
N GLU A 193 5.47 19.23 11.29
CA GLU A 193 4.59 19.92 10.35
C GLU A 193 4.32 19.01 9.15
N GLU A 194 3.09 19.05 8.63
CA GLU A 194 2.76 18.31 7.42
C GLU A 194 3.52 18.92 6.24
N ASP A 195 4.45 18.16 5.65
CA ASP A 195 5.14 18.56 4.40
C ASP A 195 4.06 18.90 3.35
N GLU A 196 3.97 20.18 2.94
CA GLU A 196 3.10 20.58 1.83
C GLU A 196 3.58 19.87 0.55
N PRO A 197 2.71 19.07 -0.12
CA PRO A 197 3.13 18.36 -1.32
C PRO A 197 3.27 19.32 -2.50
N GLN A 198 4.40 19.25 -3.19
CA GLN A 198 4.58 19.95 -4.47
C GLN A 198 3.85 19.24 -5.62
N VAL A 199 3.66 17.92 -5.53
CA VAL A 199 2.89 17.13 -6.50
C VAL A 199 1.92 16.21 -5.78
N VAL A 200 0.67 16.26 -6.21
CA VAL A 200 -0.39 15.36 -5.74
C VAL A 200 -0.88 14.51 -6.89
N HIS A 201 -0.71 13.20 -6.77
CA HIS A 201 -1.34 12.23 -7.65
C HIS A 201 -2.71 11.82 -7.08
N LEU A 202 -3.77 12.11 -7.83
CA LEU A 202 -5.13 11.72 -7.45
C LEU A 202 -5.44 10.34 -8.03
N THR A 203 -5.71 9.39 -7.15
CA THR A 203 -6.16 8.05 -7.54
C THR A 203 -7.57 7.77 -6.98
N HIS A 204 -8.26 6.82 -7.59
CA HIS A 204 -9.60 6.42 -7.19
C HIS A 204 -9.69 4.90 -7.10
N LEU A 205 -10.60 4.43 -6.25
CA LEU A 205 -10.91 3.02 -6.13
C LEU A 205 -11.63 2.57 -7.41
N THR A 206 -11.07 1.58 -8.11
CA THR A 206 -11.64 1.05 -9.36
C THR A 206 -12.79 0.08 -9.07
N THR A 207 -12.71 -0.62 -7.94
CA THR A 207 -13.70 -1.60 -7.47
C THR A 207 -13.80 -1.51 -5.94
N PRO A 208 -14.90 -1.99 -5.32
CA PRO A 208 -15.01 -2.03 -3.86
C PRO A 208 -13.85 -2.79 -3.19
N GLU A 209 -13.32 -3.84 -3.82
CA GLU A 209 -12.23 -4.67 -3.30
C GLU A 209 -10.84 -4.01 -3.43
N SER A 210 -10.70 -2.96 -4.27
CA SER A 210 -9.42 -2.26 -4.45
C SER A 210 -8.90 -1.61 -3.16
N ILE A 211 -9.77 -1.37 -2.17
CA ILE A 211 -9.39 -0.89 -0.83
C ILE A 211 -8.30 -1.75 -0.17
N TYR A 212 -8.31 -3.06 -0.42
CA TYR A 212 -7.39 -4.01 0.19
C TYR A 212 -5.98 -3.91 -0.37
N HIS A 213 -5.84 -3.35 -1.57
CA HIS A 213 -4.56 -3.08 -2.22
C HIS A 213 -4.04 -1.66 -1.93
N THR A 214 -4.71 -0.90 -1.06
CA THR A 214 -4.15 0.34 -0.52
C THR A 214 -3.21 0.01 0.63
N ARG A 215 -2.19 0.87 0.88
CA ARG A 215 -1.24 0.67 2.00
C ARG A 215 -1.93 0.63 3.37
N LEU A 216 -3.07 1.34 3.51
CA LEU A 216 -3.92 1.32 4.71
C LEU A 216 -4.73 0.01 4.87
N GLY A 217 -4.90 -0.75 3.79
CA GLY A 217 -5.56 -2.06 3.81
C GLY A 217 -4.59 -3.14 4.27
N PHE A 218 -3.94 -3.81 3.32
CA PHE A 218 -2.97 -4.86 3.60
C PHE A 218 -1.67 -4.59 2.84
N ALA A 219 -0.57 -4.31 3.55
CA ALA A 219 0.74 -4.11 2.94
C ALA A 219 1.11 -5.24 1.98
N ALA A 220 0.85 -6.50 2.35
CA ALA A 220 1.12 -7.66 1.48
C ALA A 220 0.39 -7.60 0.14
N PHE A 221 -0.88 -7.16 0.12
CA PHE A 221 -1.66 -7.02 -1.11
C PHE A 221 -1.30 -5.75 -1.87
N ALA A 222 -1.11 -4.63 -1.17
CA ALA A 222 -0.67 -3.37 -1.75
C ALA A 222 0.67 -3.52 -2.49
N SER A 223 1.53 -4.41 -2.01
CA SER A 223 2.83 -4.70 -2.59
C SER A 223 2.80 -5.54 -3.89
N ARG A 224 1.60 -5.96 -4.34
CA ARG A 224 1.35 -6.79 -5.53
C ARG A 224 0.30 -6.14 -6.44
N PRO A 225 0.36 -6.39 -7.77
CA PRO A 225 -0.66 -5.91 -8.68
C PRO A 225 -2.07 -6.33 -8.25
N TYR A 226 -3.01 -5.39 -8.38
CA TYR A 226 -4.43 -5.60 -8.09
C TYR A 226 -4.97 -6.78 -8.89
N ALA A 227 -5.54 -7.74 -8.18
CA ALA A 227 -6.23 -8.88 -8.76
C ALA A 227 -7.33 -9.34 -7.82
N THR A 228 -8.56 -9.45 -8.33
CA THR A 228 -9.67 -10.00 -7.55
C THR A 228 -9.42 -11.46 -7.23
N LYS A 229 -9.51 -11.82 -5.94
CA LYS A 229 -9.39 -13.20 -5.45
C LYS A 229 -10.71 -13.64 -4.83
N TRP A 230 -11.03 -14.93 -4.95
CA TRP A 230 -12.29 -15.49 -4.45
C TRP A 230 -12.50 -15.23 -2.94
N PHE A 231 -11.44 -15.30 -2.13
CA PHE A 231 -11.52 -15.12 -0.68
C PHE A 231 -11.78 -13.66 -0.27
N MET A 232 -11.56 -12.68 -1.15
CA MET A 232 -11.89 -11.27 -0.84
C MET A 232 -13.39 -11.11 -0.63
N TRP A 233 -14.21 -11.98 -1.21
CA TRP A 233 -15.65 -12.01 -0.96
C TRP A 233 -15.98 -12.30 0.52
N LEU A 234 -15.14 -13.06 1.25
CA LEU A 234 -15.34 -13.29 2.69
C LEU A 234 -15.16 -12.01 3.51
N MET A 235 -14.42 -11.04 2.97
CA MET A 235 -14.17 -9.74 3.62
C MET A 235 -15.27 -8.71 3.34
N TRP A 236 -16.36 -9.11 2.67
CA TRP A 236 -17.46 -8.22 2.30
C TRP A 236 -18.01 -7.32 3.43
N PRO A 237 -18.05 -7.72 4.72
CA PRO A 237 -18.52 -6.81 5.78
C PRO A 237 -17.59 -5.60 5.93
N VAL A 238 -16.27 -5.82 5.79
CA VAL A 238 -15.26 -4.74 5.81
C VAL A 238 -15.40 -3.87 4.56
N THR A 239 -15.67 -4.46 3.40
CA THR A 239 -15.95 -3.70 2.16
C THR A 239 -17.17 -2.82 2.31
N VAL A 240 -18.27 -3.34 2.84
CA VAL A 240 -19.51 -2.56 3.03
C VAL A 240 -19.26 -1.43 4.02
N TRP A 241 -18.60 -1.71 5.15
CA TRP A 241 -18.25 -0.69 6.12
C TRP A 241 -17.38 0.42 5.53
N SER A 242 -16.35 0.06 4.75
CA SER A 242 -15.46 1.04 4.13
C SER A 242 -16.20 1.88 3.07
N VAL A 243 -17.08 1.27 2.27
CA VAL A 243 -17.93 1.99 1.30
C VAL A 243 -18.85 2.97 2.01
N MET A 244 -19.48 2.55 3.11
CA MET A 244 -20.33 3.42 3.94
C MET A 244 -19.52 4.57 4.53
N TRP A 245 -18.36 4.29 5.12
CA TRP A 245 -17.45 5.29 5.68
C TRP A 245 -17.01 6.31 4.63
N ASN A 246 -16.58 5.84 3.46
CA ASN A 246 -16.18 6.67 2.33
C ASN A 246 -17.33 7.56 1.84
N ARG A 247 -18.57 7.04 1.83
CA ARG A 247 -19.77 7.80 1.46
C ARG A 247 -20.13 8.89 2.48
N ILE A 248 -19.94 8.63 3.78
CA ILE A 248 -20.27 9.58 4.85
C ILE A 248 -19.21 10.68 4.96
N TYR A 249 -17.93 10.32 5.02
CA TYR A 249 -16.86 11.28 5.26
C TYR A 249 -16.42 12.01 3.98
N GLY A 250 -16.39 11.34 2.83
CA GLY A 250 -16.09 11.95 1.53
C GLY A 250 -14.75 12.70 1.40
N ARG A 251 -13.86 12.59 2.39
CA ARG A 251 -12.57 13.28 2.43
C ARG A 251 -11.47 12.48 1.74
N THR A 252 -10.60 13.17 1.02
CA THR A 252 -9.40 12.58 0.44
C THR A 252 -8.46 12.12 1.55
N VAL A 253 -7.86 10.95 1.38
CA VAL A 253 -6.89 10.39 2.32
C VAL A 253 -5.54 10.24 1.64
N VAL A 254 -4.49 10.73 2.30
CA VAL A 254 -3.11 10.53 1.87
C VAL A 254 -2.75 9.07 2.11
N THR A 255 -2.39 8.36 1.05
CA THR A 255 -2.06 6.92 1.14
C THR A 255 -0.60 6.62 0.91
N GLU A 256 0.10 7.50 0.18
CA GLU A 256 1.53 7.38 -0.04
C GLU A 256 2.18 8.76 0.04
N ARG A 257 3.41 8.78 0.56
CA ARG A 257 4.31 9.93 0.58
C ARG A 257 5.63 9.50 -0.03
N ASN A 258 5.99 10.07 -1.17
CA ASN A 258 7.23 9.79 -1.87
C ASN A 258 8.12 11.02 -1.88
N ARG A 259 9.44 10.79 -1.97
CA ARG A 259 10.43 11.84 -2.18
C ARG A 259 11.19 11.55 -3.47
N PHE A 260 11.35 12.59 -4.29
CA PHE A 260 12.11 12.49 -5.52
C PHE A 260 12.90 13.76 -5.74
N GLU A 261 14.23 13.67 -5.67
CA GLU A 261 15.08 14.87 -5.62
C GLU A 261 14.60 15.79 -4.49
N ASP A 262 14.35 17.06 -4.79
CA ASP A 262 13.80 18.04 -3.86
C ASP A 262 12.27 18.05 -3.80
N LEU A 263 11.59 17.18 -4.57
CA LEU A 263 10.14 17.12 -4.65
C LEU A 263 9.50 16.27 -3.55
N THR A 264 8.52 16.87 -2.87
CA THR A 264 7.56 16.16 -2.00
C THR A 264 6.33 15.72 -2.81
N LEU A 265 6.13 14.40 -2.92
CA LEU A 265 5.04 13.82 -3.70
C LEU A 265 4.06 13.11 -2.77
N GLN A 266 2.76 13.22 -3.05
CA GLN A 266 1.72 12.51 -2.32
C GLN A 266 0.71 11.85 -3.26
N THR A 267 0.23 10.67 -2.86
CA THR A 267 -0.90 10.00 -3.53
C THR A 267 -2.13 10.10 -2.65
N TRP A 268 -3.17 10.76 -3.17
CA TRP A 268 -4.43 10.94 -2.46
C TRP A 268 -5.50 10.05 -3.09
N ILE A 269 -6.14 9.25 -2.24
CA ILE A 269 -7.31 8.48 -2.65
C ILE A 269 -8.54 9.36 -2.51
N ILE A 270 -9.26 9.53 -3.61
CA ILE A 270 -10.59 10.12 -3.59
C ILE A 270 -11.59 9.00 -3.24
N PRO A 271 -12.37 9.12 -2.16
CA PRO A 271 -13.31 8.08 -1.71
C PRO A 271 -14.59 8.02 -2.57
N LYS A 272 -14.49 8.37 -3.86
CA LYS A 272 -15.56 8.36 -4.84
C LYS A 272 -15.13 7.48 -6.02
N TYR A 273 -16.01 6.56 -6.40
CA TYR A 273 -15.85 5.70 -7.58
C TYR A 273 -16.07 6.43 -8.92
N LYS A 274 -16.08 7.77 -8.92
CA LYS A 274 -16.23 8.62 -10.11
C LYS A 274 -15.31 9.83 -10.01
N PHE A 275 -14.60 10.11 -11.11
CA PHE A 275 -13.76 11.30 -11.24
C PHE A 275 -14.65 12.55 -11.26
N GLN A 276 -14.34 13.53 -10.41
CA GLN A 276 -14.91 14.88 -10.46
C GLN A 276 -13.74 15.85 -10.54
N SER A 277 -13.82 16.83 -11.45
CA SER A 277 -12.85 17.92 -11.54
C SER A 277 -13.27 19.06 -10.61
N PRO A 278 -12.69 19.20 -9.41
CA PRO A 278 -12.90 20.41 -8.61
C PRO A 278 -12.23 21.61 -9.30
N ASN A 279 -12.91 22.77 -9.32
CA ASN A 279 -12.31 24.05 -9.72
C ASN A 279 -11.26 24.44 -8.67
N LEU A 280 -10.02 23.99 -8.86
CA LEU A 280 -8.90 24.24 -7.96
C LEU A 280 -7.89 25.19 -8.61
N LYS A 281 -7.29 26.08 -7.82
CA LYS A 281 -6.16 26.94 -8.21
C LYS A 281 -4.84 26.14 -8.30
N ILE A 282 -4.89 24.94 -8.87
CA ILE A 282 -3.75 24.02 -8.97
C ILE A 282 -3.52 23.66 -10.43
N ARG A 283 -2.27 23.38 -10.79
CA ARG A 283 -1.92 22.83 -12.11
C ARG A 283 -2.49 21.41 -12.22
N LEU A 284 -3.13 21.13 -13.35
CA LEU A 284 -3.77 19.84 -13.63
C LEU A 284 -3.04 19.17 -14.79
N VAL A 285 -2.64 17.91 -14.57
CA VAL A 285 -1.95 17.07 -15.54
C VAL A 285 -2.67 15.72 -15.59
N ASP A 286 -3.32 15.42 -16.72
CA ASP A 286 -3.95 14.13 -16.99
C ASP A 286 -2.97 13.08 -17.57
N GLY A 287 -1.79 13.55 -18.00
CA GLY A 287 -0.68 12.75 -18.55
C GLY A 287 -0.95 12.15 -19.94
N SER A 288 -1.93 12.69 -20.67
CA SER A 288 -2.27 12.23 -22.01
C SER A 288 -1.09 12.31 -22.99
N SER A 289 -0.25 13.33 -22.88
CA SER A 289 0.89 13.59 -23.78
C SER A 289 1.96 12.53 -23.60
N LEU A 290 2.31 12.20 -22.34
CA LEU A 290 3.23 11.11 -22.05
C LEU A 290 2.62 9.76 -22.42
N ALA A 291 1.32 9.56 -22.21
CA ALA A 291 0.64 8.34 -22.64
C ALA A 291 0.69 8.16 -24.16
N VAL A 292 0.47 9.22 -24.95
CA VAL A 292 0.63 9.20 -26.41
C VAL A 292 2.05 8.77 -26.78
N ALA A 293 3.07 9.38 -26.17
CA ALA A 293 4.46 9.05 -26.45
C ALA A 293 4.78 7.58 -26.13
N ILE A 294 4.37 7.10 -24.95
CA ILE A 294 4.56 5.70 -24.54
C ILE A 294 3.91 4.74 -25.53
N VAL A 295 2.67 5.01 -25.95
CA VAL A 295 1.95 4.15 -26.92
C VAL A 295 2.67 4.14 -28.26
N LEU A 296 3.11 5.30 -28.76
CA LEU A 296 3.85 5.39 -30.02
C LEU A 296 5.14 4.57 -29.99
N HIS A 297 5.85 4.56 -28.86
CA HIS A 297 7.05 3.74 -28.66
C HIS A 297 6.77 2.23 -28.48
N LYS A 298 5.53 1.83 -28.14
CA LYS A 298 5.13 0.41 -28.01
C LYS A 298 4.74 -0.24 -29.34
N ILE A 299 4.51 0.55 -30.39
CA ILE A 299 4.12 0.01 -31.69
C ILE A 299 5.29 -0.75 -32.30
N PRO A 300 5.12 -2.02 -32.70
CA PRO A 300 6.20 -2.82 -33.27
C PRO A 300 6.81 -2.16 -34.50
N GLU A 301 8.14 -2.20 -34.61
CA GLU A 301 8.86 -1.71 -35.79
C GLU A 301 8.38 -2.44 -37.06
N GLY A 302 8.25 -1.70 -38.16
CA GLY A 302 7.72 -2.24 -39.42
C GLY A 302 6.19 -2.32 -39.51
N THR A 303 5.45 -1.91 -38.48
CA THR A 303 3.98 -1.86 -38.55
C THR A 303 3.51 -0.85 -39.59
N SER A 304 2.85 -1.32 -40.66
CA SER A 304 2.29 -0.47 -41.71
C SER A 304 0.81 -0.11 -41.51
N GLN A 305 0.07 -0.92 -40.74
CA GLN A 305 -1.35 -0.72 -40.46
C GLN A 305 -1.67 -1.03 -39.00
N VAL A 306 -2.57 -0.26 -38.41
CA VAL A 306 -3.00 -0.40 -37.02
C VAL A 306 -4.53 -0.31 -36.95
N LEU A 307 -5.16 -1.19 -36.17
CA LEU A 307 -6.60 -1.12 -35.90
C LEU A 307 -6.88 -0.32 -34.63
N LEU A 308 -7.63 0.78 -34.72
CA LEU A 308 -8.24 1.42 -33.55
C LEU A 308 -9.58 0.75 -33.24
N SER A 309 -9.65 0.12 -32.07
CA SER A 309 -10.86 -0.55 -31.55
C SER A 309 -11.31 0.05 -30.22
N GLY A 310 -12.62 0.01 -29.96
CA GLY A 310 -13.24 0.67 -28.80
C GLY A 310 -13.58 2.13 -29.06
N GLN A 311 -13.84 2.89 -27.98
CA GLN A 311 -14.13 4.31 -28.06
C GLN A 311 -12.86 5.14 -28.29
N ALA A 312 -12.96 6.17 -29.14
CA ALA A 312 -11.85 7.08 -29.41
C ALA A 312 -11.67 8.07 -28.24
N SER A 313 -10.81 7.72 -27.29
CA SER A 313 -10.37 8.63 -26.24
C SER A 313 -9.44 9.73 -26.79
N LYS A 314 -9.19 10.78 -26.00
CA LYS A 314 -8.21 11.83 -26.32
C LYS A 314 -6.85 11.23 -26.73
N VAL A 315 -6.32 10.29 -25.94
CA VAL A 315 -5.06 9.60 -26.23
C VAL A 315 -5.16 8.82 -27.54
N ALA A 316 -6.25 8.07 -27.73
CA ALA A 316 -6.48 7.29 -28.95
C ALA A 316 -6.46 8.18 -30.21
N LEU A 317 -7.12 9.33 -30.15
CA LEU A 317 -7.18 10.29 -31.26
C LEU A 317 -5.78 10.82 -31.59
N HIS A 318 -5.02 11.27 -30.60
CA HIS A 318 -3.69 11.85 -30.82
C HIS A 318 -2.65 10.81 -31.25
N VAL A 319 -2.69 9.59 -30.70
CA VAL A 319 -1.86 8.47 -31.19
C VAL A 319 -2.19 8.21 -32.67
N SER A 320 -3.47 8.12 -33.02
CA SER A 320 -3.90 7.82 -34.39
C SER A 320 -3.47 8.92 -35.38
N VAL A 321 -3.63 10.20 -35.02
CA VAL A 321 -3.16 11.32 -35.85
C VAL A 321 -1.64 11.24 -36.05
N SER A 322 -0.88 11.02 -34.98
CA SER A 322 0.58 10.90 -35.04
C SER A 322 1.03 9.74 -35.94
N LEU A 323 0.31 8.62 -35.91
CA LEU A 323 0.57 7.47 -36.80
C LEU A 323 0.27 7.79 -38.26
N CYS A 324 -0.87 8.42 -38.53
CA CYS A 324 -1.21 8.87 -39.87
C CYS A 324 -0.17 9.85 -40.43
N GLU A 325 0.36 10.77 -39.61
CA GLU A 325 1.43 11.69 -40.00
C GLU A 325 2.76 10.97 -40.29
N LYS A 326 3.05 9.89 -39.57
CA LYS A 326 4.20 9.00 -39.80
C LYS A 326 4.02 8.03 -40.99
N GLY A 327 2.91 8.11 -41.72
CA GLY A 327 2.65 7.25 -42.89
C GLY A 327 2.01 5.89 -42.58
N ILE A 328 1.66 5.62 -41.32
CA ILE A 328 1.04 4.37 -40.89
C ILE A 328 -0.47 4.47 -41.08
N LYS A 329 -1.08 3.45 -41.69
CA LYS A 329 -2.53 3.43 -41.92
C LYS A 329 -3.28 3.09 -40.64
N VAL A 330 -4.15 3.98 -40.20
CA VAL A 330 -5.04 3.75 -39.06
C VAL A 330 -6.40 3.32 -39.58
N VAL A 331 -6.75 2.08 -39.29
CA VAL A 331 -8.04 1.46 -39.62
C VAL A 331 -8.95 1.56 -38.39
N THR A 332 -10.21 1.90 -38.58
CA THR A 332 -11.22 1.82 -37.50
C THR A 332 -12.51 1.22 -38.04
N THR A 333 -13.21 0.47 -37.20
CA THR A 333 -14.50 -0.16 -37.51
C THR A 333 -15.68 0.69 -37.02
N ASN A 334 -15.41 1.68 -36.16
CA ASN A 334 -16.39 2.51 -35.47
C ASN A 334 -16.56 3.83 -36.23
N ASP A 335 -17.76 4.03 -36.78
CA ASP A 335 -18.13 5.22 -37.56
C ASP A 335 -18.00 6.54 -36.76
N ASN A 336 -18.30 6.53 -35.46
CA ASN A 336 -18.11 7.69 -34.60
C ASN A 336 -16.63 8.02 -34.39
N ALA A 337 -15.81 7.00 -34.11
CA ALA A 337 -14.36 7.16 -33.99
C ALA A 337 -13.74 7.69 -35.29
N TYR A 338 -14.16 7.15 -36.44
CA TYR A 338 -13.73 7.61 -37.76
C TYR A 338 -14.08 9.08 -37.99
N ASN A 339 -15.30 9.50 -37.67
CA ASN A 339 -15.72 10.90 -37.85
C ASN A 339 -14.94 11.86 -36.95
N GLN A 340 -14.62 11.46 -35.71
CA GLN A 340 -13.78 12.25 -34.81
C GLN A 340 -12.35 12.35 -35.35
N LEU A 341 -11.74 11.23 -35.75
CA LEU A 341 -10.41 11.19 -36.36
C LEU A 341 -10.33 12.02 -37.63
N LYS A 342 -11.34 11.93 -38.50
CA LYS A 342 -11.40 12.71 -39.74
C LYS A 342 -11.34 14.20 -39.45
N ARG A 343 -12.02 14.68 -38.40
CA ARG A 343 -11.94 16.09 -37.95
C ARG A 343 -10.55 16.42 -37.40
N SER A 344 -9.99 15.57 -36.53
CA SER A 344 -8.66 15.79 -35.94
C SER A 344 -7.55 15.81 -37.00
N VAL A 345 -7.55 14.87 -37.94
CA VAL A 345 -6.60 14.81 -39.05
C VAL A 345 -6.83 15.95 -40.05
N ALA A 346 -8.06 16.43 -40.22
CA ALA A 346 -8.32 17.60 -41.07
C ALA A 346 -7.66 18.88 -40.53
N MET A 347 -7.51 18.99 -39.21
CA MET A 347 -6.79 20.09 -38.55
C MET A 347 -5.26 19.92 -38.58
N SER A 348 -4.74 18.75 -38.97
CA SER A 348 -3.30 18.55 -39.19
C SER A 348 -2.85 19.21 -40.49
N ASN A 349 -1.66 19.81 -40.47
CA ASN A 349 -1.03 20.42 -41.64
C ASN A 349 -0.51 19.39 -42.66
N ASN A 350 -0.62 18.09 -42.37
CA ASN A 350 -0.11 17.02 -43.22
C ASN A 350 -1.22 16.43 -44.11
N ALA A 351 -1.25 16.82 -45.39
CA ALA A 351 -2.24 16.33 -46.36
C ALA A 351 -2.20 14.80 -46.55
N ARG A 352 -1.04 14.13 -46.32
CA ARG A 352 -0.90 12.67 -46.42
C ARG A 352 -1.55 11.95 -45.25
N ALA A 353 -1.64 12.57 -44.08
CA ALA A 353 -2.27 11.96 -42.91
C ALA A 353 -3.75 11.60 -43.16
N ARG A 354 -4.46 12.38 -43.99
CA ARG A 354 -5.86 12.11 -44.37
C ARG A 354 -6.02 10.83 -45.18
N GLN A 355 -5.04 10.49 -46.02
CA GLN A 355 -5.07 9.29 -46.86
C GLN A 355 -4.77 8.01 -46.06
N ASN A 356 -4.17 8.16 -44.89
CA ASN A 356 -3.82 7.06 -44.00
C ASN A 356 -4.95 6.64 -43.05
N LEU A 357 -6.06 7.39 -43.01
CA LEU A 357 -7.24 7.04 -42.21
C LEU A 357 -8.22 6.21 -43.03
N ILE A 358 -8.57 5.01 -42.54
CA ILE A 358 -9.40 4.04 -43.27
C ILE A 358 -10.57 3.59 -42.39
N LEU A 359 -11.79 3.69 -42.94
CA LEU A 359 -12.97 3.05 -42.37
C LEU A 359 -13.12 1.66 -43.01
N SER A 360 -12.99 0.60 -42.22
CA SER A 360 -13.14 -0.77 -42.69
C SER A 360 -13.77 -1.64 -41.62
N LYS A 361 -14.52 -2.67 -42.02
CA LYS A 361 -15.09 -3.68 -41.10
C LYS A 361 -14.16 -4.89 -40.90
N THR A 362 -12.89 -4.77 -41.29
CA THR A 362 -11.84 -5.79 -41.13
C THR A 362 -11.22 -5.76 -39.74
N TYR A 363 -11.04 -6.94 -39.15
CA TYR A 363 -10.36 -7.12 -37.86
C TYR A 363 -9.04 -7.90 -37.99
N ASP A 364 -8.63 -8.30 -39.20
CA ASP A 364 -7.46 -9.16 -39.45
C ASP A 364 -6.13 -8.39 -39.46
N LEU A 365 -5.93 -7.49 -38.49
CA LEU A 365 -4.70 -6.73 -38.34
C LEU A 365 -3.90 -7.23 -37.13
N GLN A 366 -2.57 -7.23 -37.24
CA GLN A 366 -1.70 -7.72 -36.18
C GLN A 366 -1.47 -6.71 -35.06
N THR A 367 -1.69 -5.41 -35.26
CA THR A 367 -1.48 -4.37 -34.24
C THR A 367 -2.79 -3.64 -33.96
N TRP A 368 -3.23 -3.67 -32.70
CA TRP A 368 -4.48 -3.06 -32.25
C TRP A 368 -4.22 -2.02 -31.18
N LEU A 369 -4.76 -0.82 -31.37
CA LEU A 369 -4.93 0.18 -30.32
C LEU A 369 -6.27 -0.08 -29.64
N VAL A 370 -6.21 -0.45 -28.37
CA VAL A 370 -7.38 -0.82 -27.57
C VAL A 370 -7.78 0.34 -26.68
N GLY A 371 -8.85 1.02 -27.08
CA GLY A 371 -9.50 2.08 -26.31
C GLY A 371 -10.42 1.56 -25.21
N ASP A 372 -11.10 2.49 -24.55
CA ASP A 372 -12.14 2.18 -23.57
C ASP A 372 -13.31 1.43 -24.22
N GLU A 373 -14.03 0.66 -23.41
CA GLU A 373 -15.26 -0.05 -23.82
C GLU A 373 -15.12 -1.02 -25.01
N LEU A 374 -13.95 -1.64 -25.19
CA LEU A 374 -13.81 -2.73 -26.16
C LEU A 374 -14.76 -3.89 -25.82
N SER A 375 -15.71 -4.18 -26.72
CA SER A 375 -16.66 -5.26 -26.52
C SER A 375 -15.99 -6.64 -26.57
N GLU A 376 -16.49 -7.60 -25.78
CA GLU A 376 -15.94 -8.97 -25.79
C GLU A 376 -16.06 -9.63 -27.17
N ALA A 377 -17.11 -9.28 -27.93
CA ALA A 377 -17.34 -9.75 -29.29
C ALA A 377 -16.29 -9.23 -30.28
N GLU A 378 -15.88 -7.97 -30.17
CA GLU A 378 -14.80 -7.40 -31.00
C GLU A 378 -13.43 -7.95 -30.62
N HIS A 379 -13.16 -8.04 -29.32
CA HIS A 379 -11.91 -8.60 -28.81
C HIS A 379 -11.67 -10.02 -29.35
N ARG A 380 -12.71 -10.88 -29.36
CA ARG A 380 -12.60 -12.25 -29.87
C ARG A 380 -12.24 -12.34 -31.36
N LYS A 381 -12.38 -11.26 -32.13
CA LYS A 381 -12.01 -11.21 -33.56
C LYS A 381 -10.52 -10.96 -33.81
N ALA A 382 -9.73 -10.66 -32.78
CA ALA A 382 -8.29 -10.46 -32.94
C ALA A 382 -7.60 -11.69 -33.56
N PRO A 383 -6.73 -11.54 -34.56
CA PRO A 383 -6.02 -12.68 -35.13
C PRO A 383 -5.01 -13.25 -34.11
N LYS A 384 -4.62 -14.50 -34.32
CA LYS A 384 -3.58 -15.14 -33.51
C LYS A 384 -2.28 -14.34 -33.61
N GLY A 385 -1.64 -14.08 -32.47
CA GLY A 385 -0.41 -13.29 -32.39
C GLY A 385 -0.61 -11.77 -32.37
N ALA A 386 -1.84 -11.28 -32.38
CA ALA A 386 -2.11 -9.84 -32.40
C ALA A 386 -1.54 -9.13 -31.16
N HIS A 387 -0.89 -7.99 -31.38
CA HIS A 387 -0.42 -7.06 -30.37
C HIS A 387 -1.57 -6.13 -29.95
N LEU A 388 -2.07 -6.32 -28.75
CA LEU A 388 -3.12 -5.50 -28.15
C LEU A 388 -2.47 -4.43 -27.27
N ILE A 389 -2.42 -3.19 -27.77
CA ILE A 389 -1.77 -2.05 -27.14
C ILE A 389 -2.86 -1.13 -26.53
N PRO A 390 -3.03 -1.13 -25.20
CA PRO A 390 -4.02 -0.27 -24.56
C PRO A 390 -3.64 1.20 -24.65
N VAL A 391 -4.59 2.04 -25.05
CA VAL A 391 -4.51 3.50 -24.99
C VAL A 391 -5.29 4.09 -23.80
N SER A 392 -6.03 3.23 -23.10
CA SER A 392 -6.70 3.54 -21.83
C SER A 392 -5.76 3.34 -20.64
N GLN A 393 -6.11 3.98 -19.52
CA GLN A 393 -5.51 3.67 -18.23
C GLN A 393 -5.92 2.28 -17.74
N ILE A 394 -7.12 1.78 -18.07
CA ILE A 394 -7.63 0.47 -17.61
C ILE A 394 -7.18 -0.64 -18.58
N PRO A 395 -6.60 -1.75 -18.09
CA PRO A 395 -6.15 -2.83 -18.95
C PRO A 395 -7.34 -3.61 -19.54
N PRO A 396 -7.26 -4.05 -20.80
CA PRO A 396 -8.30 -4.88 -21.39
C PRO A 396 -8.31 -6.28 -20.74
N LYS A 397 -9.50 -6.89 -20.66
CA LYS A 397 -9.65 -8.28 -20.21
C LYS A 397 -8.87 -9.22 -21.14
N LYS A 398 -8.09 -10.16 -20.60
CA LYS A 398 -7.33 -11.14 -21.41
C LYS A 398 -8.23 -12.28 -21.92
N LEU A 399 -9.02 -12.03 -22.96
CA LEU A 399 -9.97 -13.01 -23.53
C LEU A 399 -9.36 -13.97 -24.56
N ARG A 400 -8.23 -13.61 -25.17
CA ARG A 400 -7.56 -14.38 -26.22
C ARG A 400 -6.12 -14.72 -25.79
N PRO A 401 -5.86 -15.92 -25.24
CA PRO A 401 -4.54 -16.25 -24.68
C PRO A 401 -3.43 -16.32 -25.73
N ASP A 402 -3.80 -16.42 -27.00
CA ASP A 402 -2.91 -16.47 -28.16
C ASP A 402 -2.56 -15.09 -28.73
N CYS A 403 -2.98 -14.01 -28.07
CA CYS A 403 -2.61 -12.62 -28.38
C CYS A 403 -1.56 -12.08 -27.39
N ILE A 404 -0.82 -11.05 -27.81
CA ILE A 404 0.18 -10.37 -27.00
C ILE A 404 -0.45 -9.13 -26.36
N TYR A 405 -0.61 -9.15 -25.04
CA TYR A 405 -1.16 -8.03 -24.29
C TYR A 405 -0.04 -7.14 -23.77
N HIS A 406 -0.06 -5.88 -24.20
CA HIS A 406 0.84 -4.87 -23.67
C HIS A 406 0.27 -4.28 -22.37
N SER A 407 1.14 -3.75 -21.54
CA SER A 407 0.74 -2.98 -20.36
C SER A 407 0.07 -1.66 -20.74
N THR A 408 -0.75 -1.11 -19.85
CA THR A 408 -1.26 0.27 -19.93
C THR A 408 -0.10 1.27 -19.99
N PRO A 409 -0.31 2.50 -20.49
CA PRO A 409 0.75 3.50 -20.55
C PRO A 409 1.35 3.76 -19.16
N ALA A 410 2.61 3.37 -18.98
CA ALA A 410 3.31 3.36 -17.69
C ALA A 410 4.83 3.32 -17.92
N MET A 411 5.59 3.76 -16.92
CA MET A 411 7.06 3.74 -16.92
C MET A 411 7.59 3.17 -15.60
N ILE A 412 8.77 2.57 -15.65
CA ILE A 412 9.52 2.14 -14.47
C ILE A 412 10.08 3.39 -13.78
N ALA A 413 9.84 3.50 -12.48
CA ALA A 413 10.36 4.58 -11.66
C ALA A 413 11.88 4.46 -11.48
N PRO A 414 12.61 5.59 -11.46
CA PRO A 414 14.04 5.59 -11.16
C PRO A 414 14.31 5.14 -9.71
N PRO A 415 15.45 4.49 -9.42
CA PRO A 415 15.82 4.09 -8.06
C PRO A 415 15.92 5.25 -7.06
N SER A 416 16.10 6.48 -7.53
CA SER A 416 16.12 7.70 -6.72
C SER A 416 14.73 8.12 -6.21
N LEU A 417 13.64 7.56 -6.74
CA LEU A 417 12.28 7.77 -6.22
C LEU A 417 12.04 6.89 -4.98
N GLN A 418 11.95 7.52 -3.82
CA GLN A 418 11.87 6.83 -2.53
C GLN A 418 10.42 6.47 -2.13
N ASN A 419 10.29 5.46 -1.27
CA ASN A 419 9.03 4.99 -0.66
C ASN A 419 7.97 4.46 -1.65
N VAL A 420 8.38 3.86 -2.78
CA VAL A 420 7.48 3.23 -3.76
C VAL A 420 7.19 1.77 -3.35
N ASP A 421 6.55 1.62 -2.21
CA ASP A 421 6.36 0.30 -1.56
C ASP A 421 5.11 -0.44 -2.09
N SER A 422 4.14 0.28 -2.64
CA SER A 422 2.91 -0.27 -3.20
C SER A 422 2.88 -0.27 -4.73
N CYS A 423 2.10 -1.19 -5.28
CA CYS A 423 1.71 -1.23 -6.68
C CYS A 423 0.64 -0.18 -6.99
N GLU A 424 0.76 0.46 -8.15
CA GLU A 424 -0.29 1.32 -8.66
C GLU A 424 -1.32 0.49 -9.44
N ASN A 425 -2.38 0.07 -8.74
CA ASN A 425 -3.43 -0.81 -9.28
C ASN A 425 -2.82 -2.11 -9.86
N TRP A 426 -2.99 -2.37 -11.16
CA TRP A 426 -2.47 -3.56 -11.87
C TRP A 426 -1.00 -3.44 -12.29
N LEU A 427 -0.34 -2.32 -12.03
CA LEU A 427 1.07 -2.13 -12.38
C LEU A 427 1.99 -2.84 -11.36
N PRO A 428 3.09 -3.48 -11.81
CA PRO A 428 4.10 -4.02 -10.91
C PRO A 428 4.70 -2.96 -9.97
N ARG A 429 5.27 -3.39 -8.84
CA ARG A 429 5.92 -2.47 -7.90
C ARG A 429 7.08 -1.75 -8.59
N GLY A 430 7.24 -0.46 -8.32
CA GLY A 430 8.23 0.38 -8.99
C GLY A 430 7.84 0.77 -10.42
N VAL A 431 6.61 0.51 -10.85
CA VAL A 431 6.06 1.00 -12.12
C VAL A 431 4.92 1.97 -11.82
N LEU A 432 4.96 3.15 -12.44
CA LEU A 432 3.97 4.21 -12.27
C LEU A 432 3.22 4.47 -13.57
N SER A 433 1.95 4.86 -13.48
CA SER A 433 1.16 5.20 -14.66
C SER A 433 1.70 6.45 -15.36
N ALA A 434 1.41 6.58 -16.65
CA ALA A 434 1.78 7.76 -17.42
C ALA A 434 1.25 9.07 -16.80
N SER A 435 0.07 9.04 -16.16
CA SER A 435 -0.50 10.22 -15.49
C SER A 435 0.31 10.62 -14.25
N ARG A 436 0.71 9.66 -13.42
CA ARG A 436 1.57 9.93 -12.25
C ARG A 436 2.96 10.41 -12.67
N VAL A 437 3.58 9.75 -13.65
CA VAL A 437 4.91 10.15 -14.17
C VAL A 437 4.86 11.53 -14.80
N ALA A 438 3.84 11.83 -15.62
CA ALA A 438 3.70 13.14 -16.22
C ALA A 438 3.58 14.24 -15.17
N GLY A 439 2.78 14.05 -14.12
CA GLY A 439 2.66 15.01 -13.02
C GLY A 439 4.01 15.31 -12.34
N ILE A 440 4.84 14.28 -12.15
CA ILE A 440 6.19 14.42 -11.58
C ILE A 440 7.10 15.17 -12.56
N VAL A 441 7.15 14.78 -13.83
CA VAL A 441 8.01 15.40 -14.86
C VAL A 441 7.65 16.86 -15.08
N HIS A 442 6.36 17.21 -15.07
CA HIS A 442 5.90 18.61 -15.15
C HIS A 442 6.43 19.46 -13.99
N ALA A 443 6.49 18.90 -12.78
CA ALA A 443 7.04 19.59 -11.63
C ALA A 443 8.55 19.78 -11.75
N LEU A 444 9.28 18.75 -12.17
CA LEU A 444 10.74 18.80 -12.36
C LEU A 444 11.17 19.77 -13.46
N GLU A 445 10.43 19.83 -14.57
CA GLU A 445 10.71 20.74 -15.68
C GLU A 445 10.09 22.13 -15.47
N ASN A 446 9.46 22.39 -14.31
CA ASN A 446 8.77 23.65 -14.00
C ASN A 446 7.77 24.10 -15.09
N THR A 447 7.09 23.13 -15.71
CA THR A 447 6.13 23.39 -16.79
C THR A 447 4.95 24.21 -16.26
N GLN A 448 4.75 25.40 -16.83
CA GLN A 448 3.68 26.32 -16.39
C GLN A 448 2.31 25.98 -16.99
N GLU A 449 2.28 25.14 -18.02
CA GLU A 449 1.07 24.84 -18.78
C GLU A 449 0.21 23.74 -18.12
N HIS A 450 -1.11 23.90 -18.14
CA HIS A 450 -2.03 22.83 -17.79
C HIS A 450 -2.09 21.79 -18.91
N GLU A 451 -2.05 20.51 -18.55
CA GLU A 451 -2.29 19.38 -19.45
C GLU A 451 -3.59 18.69 -19.04
N PHE A 452 -4.72 19.31 -19.40
CA PHE A 452 -6.04 18.82 -19.03
C PHE A 452 -7.07 19.13 -20.13
N GLY A 453 -8.19 18.40 -20.15
CA GLY A 453 -9.23 18.58 -21.16
C GLY A 453 -8.72 18.19 -22.54
N SER A 454 -8.93 19.00 -23.57
CA SER A 454 -8.50 18.70 -24.95
C SER A 454 -7.01 18.97 -25.25
N ARG A 455 -6.26 19.57 -24.31
CA ARG A 455 -4.87 20.00 -24.55
C ARG A 455 -3.87 18.84 -24.48
N ILE A 456 -3.00 18.72 -25.47
CA ILE A 456 -1.84 17.81 -25.49
C ILE A 456 -0.58 18.64 -25.75
N LEU A 457 0.44 18.42 -24.93
CA LEU A 457 1.79 18.99 -25.10
C LEU A 457 2.59 18.12 -26.09
N ASN A 458 3.75 18.60 -26.52
CA ASN A 458 4.62 17.84 -27.42
C ASN A 458 4.99 16.46 -26.79
N PRO A 459 4.49 15.33 -27.36
CA PRO A 459 4.73 14.00 -26.79
C PRO A 459 6.23 13.62 -26.77
N ASP A 460 7.00 14.03 -27.78
CA ASP A 460 8.42 13.74 -27.84
C ASP A 460 9.19 14.50 -26.76
N ALA A 461 8.81 15.76 -26.48
CA ALA A 461 9.46 16.57 -25.45
C ALA A 461 9.25 15.99 -24.05
N ILE A 462 8.00 15.63 -23.70
CA ILE A 462 7.70 15.04 -22.38
C ILE A 462 8.33 13.65 -22.22
N TRP A 463 8.42 12.87 -23.30
CA TRP A 463 9.14 11.60 -23.29
C TRP A 463 10.63 11.78 -22.99
N GLN A 464 11.30 12.69 -23.70
CA GLN A 464 12.73 12.96 -23.47
C GLN A 464 12.97 13.48 -22.05
N ALA A 465 12.09 14.33 -21.52
CA ALA A 465 12.15 14.77 -20.13
C ALA A 465 11.98 13.61 -19.13
N ALA A 466 11.05 12.69 -19.37
CA ALA A 466 10.87 11.51 -18.53
C ALA A 466 12.15 10.63 -18.51
N ILE A 467 12.74 10.37 -19.68
CA ILE A 467 14.00 9.60 -19.78
C ILE A 467 15.15 10.35 -19.09
N LYS A 468 15.26 11.68 -19.26
CA LYS A 468 16.27 12.53 -18.61
C LYS A 468 16.22 12.41 -17.08
N HIS A 469 15.04 12.32 -16.50
CA HIS A 469 14.81 12.12 -15.06
C HIS A 469 14.88 10.65 -14.62
N GLY A 470 15.34 9.75 -15.49
CA GLY A 470 15.64 8.35 -15.16
C GLY A 470 14.43 7.41 -15.19
N PHE A 471 13.24 7.87 -15.61
CA PHE A 471 12.12 6.96 -15.88
C PHE A 471 12.46 6.09 -17.10
N GLN A 472 12.07 4.82 -17.04
CA GLN A 472 12.38 3.88 -18.14
C GLN A 472 11.12 3.30 -18.78
N PRO A 473 11.13 3.02 -20.09
CA PRO A 473 10.02 2.35 -20.76
C PRO A 473 9.76 0.96 -20.16
N LEU A 474 8.49 0.64 -19.92
CA LEU A 474 8.11 -0.70 -19.48
C LEU A 474 8.13 -1.67 -20.68
N ASN A 475 9.17 -2.50 -20.75
CA ASN A 475 9.34 -3.51 -21.80
C ASN A 475 8.35 -4.67 -21.66
N LEU A 476 7.95 -5.25 -22.80
CA LEU A 476 7.02 -6.39 -22.90
C LEU A 476 7.43 -7.66 -22.16
N LYS A 477 8.68 -7.76 -21.71
CA LYS A 477 9.27 -9.00 -21.18
C LYS A 477 9.12 -9.22 -19.68
N ASN A 478 8.43 -8.32 -18.96
CA ASN A 478 8.22 -8.50 -17.52
C ASN A 478 6.84 -9.15 -17.27
N PRO A 479 6.78 -10.48 -17.01
CA PRO A 479 5.56 -11.18 -16.65
C PRO A 479 4.91 -10.66 -15.36
#